data_AF-A0A521KR94-F1
#
_entry.id   AF-A0A521KR94-F1
#
_cell.length_a   1.000
_cell.length_b   1.000
_cell.length_c   1.000
_cell.angle_alpha   90.00
_cell.angle_beta   90.00
_cell.angle_gamma   90.00
#
_symmetry.space_group_name_H-M   'P 1'
#
loop_
_entity.id
_entity.type
_entity.pdbx_description
1 polymer ?
#
loop_
_entity_poly.entity_id
_entity_poly.type
_entity_poly.pdbx_seq_one_letter_code
_entity_poly.pdbx_strand_id
1 'polypeptide(L)' 'MAWEQLVDFAREAAEERRAREAQPPEACPRDGEPLTTGPGGVLFCEFDGYQWPRDGRMT' A
#
# COMPACT_ATOMS: atom_id res chain seq x y z
N MET A 1 -14.07 22.53 -17.65
CA MET A 1 -13.89 21.80 -16.38
C MET A 1 -14.09 22.80 -15.26
N ALA A 2 -15.08 22.56 -14.41
CA ALA A 2 -15.35 23.44 -13.28
C ALA A 2 -14.42 23.05 -12.10
N TRP A 3 -14.02 24.02 -11.28
CA TRP A 3 -13.11 23.82 -10.16
C TRP A 3 -13.63 22.74 -9.18
N GLU A 4 -14.95 22.69 -8.99
CA GLU A 4 -15.60 21.69 -8.14
C GLU A 4 -15.35 20.26 -8.63
N GLN A 5 -15.35 20.04 -9.95
CA GLN A 5 -15.08 18.72 -10.54
C GLN A 5 -13.65 18.25 -10.23
N LEU A 6 -12.68 19.17 -10.22
CA LEU A 6 -11.30 18.85 -9.86
C LEU A 6 -11.16 18.45 -8.39
N VAL A 7 -11.93 19.09 -7.51
CA VAL A 7 -11.97 18.75 -6.08
C VAL A 7 -12.57 17.36 -5.88
N ASP A 8 -13.65 17.02 -6.58
CA ASP A 8 -14.28 15.71 -6.47
C ASP A 8 -13.34 14.60 -6.92
N PHE A 9 -12.66 14.76 -8.07
CA PHE A 9 -11.64 13.80 -8.52
C PHE A 9 -10.52 13.61 -7.50
N ALA A 10 -10.07 14.68 -6.85
CA ALA A 10 -9.03 14.58 -5.83
C ALA A 10 -9.49 13.81 -4.59
N ARG A 11 -10.77 13.94 -4.21
CA ARG A 11 -11.36 13.21 -3.08
C ARG A 11 -11.50 11.72 -3.40
N GLU A 12 -12.04 11.40 -4.56
CA GLU A 12 -12.16 10.01 -5.05
C GLU A 12 -10.78 9.33 -5.11
N ALA A 13 -9.79 9.99 -5.70
CA ALA A 13 -8.42 9.46 -5.77
C ALA A 13 -7.81 9.23 -4.37
N ALA A 14 -8.11 10.09 -3.39
CA ALA A 14 -7.63 9.90 -2.01
C ALA A 14 -8.35 8.75 -1.30
N GLU A 15 -9.62 8.49 -1.61
CA GLU A 15 -10.37 7.33 -1.10
C GLU A 15 -9.85 6.03 -1.72
N GLU A 16 -9.67 5.99 -3.04
CA GLU A 16 -9.09 4.84 -3.74
C GLU A 16 -7.68 4.51 -3.24
N ARG A 17 -6.83 5.52 -3.04
CA ARG A 17 -5.48 5.32 -2.51
C ARG A 17 -5.52 4.69 -1.12
N ARG A 18 -6.35 5.20 -0.22
CA ARG A 18 -6.52 4.62 1.14
C ARG A 18 -7.01 3.18 1.09
N ALA A 19 -7.94 2.87 0.19
CA ALA A 19 -8.45 1.51 0.02
C ALA A 19 -7.39 0.54 -0.55
N ARG A 20 -6.52 1.02 -1.44
CA ARG A 20 -5.40 0.25 -1.99
C ARG A 20 -4.31 0.02 -0.95
N GLU A 21 -3.94 1.06 -0.21
CA GLU A 21 -2.96 0.96 0.88
C GLU A 21 -3.46 0.03 1.99
N ALA A 22 -4.76 -0.08 2.25
CA ALA A 22 -5.27 -1.00 3.27
C ALA A 22 -5.08 -2.49 2.90
N GLN A 23 -4.82 -2.82 1.63
CA GLN A 23 -4.68 -4.19 1.16
C GLN A 23 -3.22 -4.67 1.28
N PRO A 24 -3.00 -5.94 1.67
CA PRO A 24 -1.67 -6.51 1.66
C PRO A 24 -1.09 -6.52 0.24
N PRO A 25 0.16 -6.09 0.06
CA PRO A 25 0.81 -6.14 -1.25
C PRO A 25 1.13 -7.58 -1.64
N GLU A 26 1.07 -7.87 -2.94
CA GLU A 26 1.40 -9.20 -3.49
C GLU A 26 2.91 -9.46 -3.52
N ALA A 27 3.69 -8.38 -3.67
CA ALA A 27 5.15 -8.40 -3.71
C ALA A 27 5.71 -7.22 -2.88
N CYS A 28 6.98 -7.31 -2.50
CA CYS A 28 7.68 -6.24 -1.81
C CYS A 28 7.68 -4.96 -2.68
N PRO A 29 7.21 -3.80 -2.17
CA PRO A 29 7.13 -2.57 -2.96
C PRO A 29 8.47 -1.98 -3.39
N ARG A 30 9.59 -2.41 -2.77
CA ARG A 30 10.92 -1.81 -2.99
C ARG A 30 11.76 -2.56 -4.01
N ASP A 31 11.66 -3.89 -4.06
CA ASP A 31 12.46 -4.75 -4.94
C ASP A 31 11.61 -5.68 -5.83
N GLY A 32 10.32 -5.84 -5.55
CA GLY A 32 9.41 -6.71 -6.30
C GLY A 32 9.49 -8.19 -5.93
N GLU A 33 10.26 -8.56 -4.90
CA GLU A 33 10.39 -9.95 -4.47
C GLU A 33 9.09 -10.45 -3.80
N PRO A 34 8.79 -11.77 -3.86
CA PRO A 34 7.66 -12.35 -3.16
C PRO A 34 7.76 -12.13 -1.65
N LEU A 35 6.64 -11.80 -1.02
CA LEU A 35 6.59 -11.67 0.43
C LEU A 35 6.35 -13.03 1.09
N THR A 36 7.09 -13.29 2.16
CA THR A 36 6.94 -14.51 2.97
C THR A 36 5.97 -14.25 4.12
N THR A 37 5.11 -15.23 4.42
CA THR A 37 4.18 -15.14 5.55
C THR A 37 4.90 -15.53 6.85
N GLY A 38 4.97 -14.60 7.79
CA GLY A 38 5.50 -14.79 9.12
C GLY A 38 4.43 -15.12 10.17
N PRO A 39 4.84 -15.31 11.45
CA PRO A 39 3.91 -15.55 12.56
C PRO A 39 2.87 -14.42 12.69
N GLY A 40 1.62 -14.78 12.94
CA GLY A 40 0.53 -13.80 13.09
C GLY A 40 0.03 -13.18 11.78
N GLY A 41 0.41 -13.73 10.62
CA GLY A 41 -0.07 -13.26 9.31
C GLY A 41 0.62 -12.01 8.78
N VAL A 42 1.75 -11.62 9.37
CA VAL A 42 2.62 -10.55 8.87
C VAL A 42 3.26 -11.01 7.57
N LEU A 43 3.32 -10.12 6.57
CA LEU A 43 4.09 -10.37 5.35
C LEU A 43 5.44 -9.68 5.50
N PHE A 44 6.53 -10.38 5.18
CA PHE A 44 7.87 -9.80 5.23
C PHE A 44 8.68 -10.14 3.99
N CYS A 45 9.50 -9.19 3.55
CA CYS A 45 10.50 -9.40 2.52
C CYS A 45 11.81 -9.87 3.16
N GLU A 46 12.39 -10.94 2.63
CA GLU A 46 13.66 -11.50 3.12
C GLU A 46 14.88 -10.68 2.69
N PHE A 47 14.77 -9.90 1.61
CA PHE A 47 15.89 -9.19 1.02
C PHE A 47 16.17 -7.85 1.68
N ASP A 48 15.14 -7.03 1.87
CA ASP A 48 15.28 -5.65 2.36
C ASP A 48 14.66 -5.43 3.76
N GLY A 49 14.01 -6.46 4.30
CA GLY A 49 13.39 -6.45 5.62
C GLY A 49 12.08 -5.66 5.71
N TYR A 50 11.44 -5.32 4.58
CA TYR A 50 10.11 -4.73 4.55
C TYR A 50 9.08 -5.63 5.25
N GLN A 51 8.18 -5.03 6.05
CA GLN A 51 7.12 -5.75 6.77
C GLN A 51 5.76 -5.07 6.58
N TRP A 52 4.77 -5.82 6.12
CA TRP A 52 3.37 -5.38 6.07
C TRP A 52 2.59 -5.94 7.27
N PRO A 53 1.82 -5.11 8.02
CA PRO A 53 1.46 -3.71 7.74
C PRO A 53 2.36 -2.64 8.38
N ARG A 54 3.47 -3.02 9.03
CA ARG A 54 4.33 -2.08 9.78
C ARG A 54 4.87 -0.93 8.92
N ASP A 55 5.43 -1.25 7.76
CA ASP A 55 6.19 -0.33 6.91
C ASP A 55 5.35 0.27 5.78
N GLY A 56 4.23 -0.33 5.44
CA GLY A 56 3.42 0.13 4.32
C GLY A 56 2.43 1.26 4.65
N ARG A 57 2.42 1.77 5.89
CA ARG A 57 1.73 3.03 6.26
C ARG A 57 2.63 4.27 6.20
N MET A 58 3.89 4.13 5.76
CA MET A 58 4.90 5.21 5.75
C MET A 58 5.09 5.91 4.39
N THR A 59 4.16 5.78 3.44
CA THR A 59 4.21 6.51 2.16
C THR A 59 3.42 7.81 2.20
#